data_AF-A0AAN6SP65-F1
#
_entry.id   AF-A0AAN6SP65-F1
#
_cell.length_a   1.000
_cell.length_b   1.000
_cell.length_c   1.000
_cell.angle_alpha   90.00
_cell.angle_beta   90.00
_cell.angle_gamma   90.00
#
_symmetry.space_group_name_H-M   'P 1'
#
loop_
_entity.id
_entity.type
_entity.pdbx_description
1 polymer ?
#
loop_
_entity_poly.entity_id
_entity_poly.type
_entity_poly.pdbx_seq_one_letter_code
_entity_poly.pdbx_strand_id
1 'polypeptide(L)'
;MKLTAFASVALLASGASTAGTHAVNKRSVEGVHLANCNRYSFAGPVEFSQIIYYADDTPAGKSAVPSTSNQCRVTKEGQGFKTWEGSSVTCIFPSNTYFTANIQSGAAGYNFGKYAGSGKNNYRNFNCYRDNNLMLFDDGDYYCKSIYYCRDA
;
A
#
# COMPACT_ATOMS: atom_id res chain seq x y z
N MET A 1 -66.62 41.48 -11.60
CA MET A 1 -66.83 40.45 -12.64
C MET A 1 -65.46 40.08 -13.19
N LYS A 2 -65.00 38.83 -12.93
CA LYS A 2 -63.93 38.07 -13.65
C LYS A 2 -62.51 38.71 -13.71
N LEU A 3 -61.38 37.99 -13.59
CA LEU A 3 -61.08 36.58 -13.77
C LEU A 3 -59.75 36.25 -13.05
N THR A 4 -59.67 35.07 -12.44
CA THR A 4 -58.50 34.41 -11.86
C THR A 4 -57.53 33.91 -12.94
N ALA A 5 -56.22 33.89 -12.66
CA ALA A 5 -55.26 33.02 -13.35
C ALA A 5 -54.20 32.51 -12.36
N PHE A 6 -54.09 31.17 -12.29
CA PHE A 6 -53.11 30.40 -11.53
C PHE A 6 -51.84 30.21 -12.38
N ALA A 7 -50.67 30.22 -11.74
CA ALA A 7 -49.45 29.65 -12.33
C ALA A 7 -48.66 28.88 -11.26
N SER A 8 -48.66 27.57 -11.41
CA SER A 8 -47.88 26.61 -10.61
C SER A 8 -46.42 26.62 -11.05
N VAL A 9 -45.49 26.72 -10.10
CA VAL A 9 -44.08 26.41 -10.33
C VAL A 9 -43.72 25.20 -9.49
N ALA A 10 -43.52 24.06 -10.18
CA ALA A 10 -42.90 22.88 -9.60
C ALA A 10 -41.38 23.05 -9.68
N LEU A 11 -40.70 23.08 -8.53
CA LEU A 11 -39.24 22.93 -8.48
C LEU A 11 -38.89 21.53 -8.00
N LEU A 12 -38.15 20.82 -8.86
CA LEU A 12 -37.64 19.46 -8.68
C LEU A 12 -36.68 19.42 -7.49
N ALA A 13 -36.99 18.63 -6.47
CA ALA A 13 -36.04 18.28 -5.43
C ALA A 13 -34.95 17.39 -6.05
N SER A 14 -33.75 17.97 -6.16
CA SER A 14 -32.51 17.30 -6.56
C SER A 14 -32.24 16.07 -5.70
N GLY A 15 -32.00 14.93 -6.36
CA GLY A 15 -31.66 13.67 -5.72
C GLY A 15 -30.43 13.79 -4.84
N ALA A 16 -30.57 13.38 -3.58
CA ALA A 16 -29.46 13.17 -2.67
C ALA A 16 -28.74 11.88 -3.07
N SER A 17 -27.68 11.99 -3.86
CA SER A 17 -26.67 10.95 -3.99
C SER A 17 -26.00 10.80 -2.64
N THR A 18 -26.36 9.78 -1.87
CA THR A 18 -25.54 9.35 -0.72
C THR A 18 -24.23 8.82 -1.27
N ALA A 19 -23.26 9.72 -1.41
CA ALA A 19 -21.86 9.38 -1.60
C ALA A 19 -21.48 8.43 -0.46
N GLY A 20 -21.20 7.18 -0.80
CA GLY A 20 -20.71 6.20 0.15
C GLY A 20 -19.51 6.77 0.88
N THR A 21 -19.61 6.86 2.20
CA THR A 21 -18.47 7.15 3.05
C THR A 21 -17.54 5.95 3.01
N HIS A 22 -16.72 5.87 1.97
CA HIS A 22 -15.40 5.27 2.12
C HIS A 22 -14.63 6.18 3.06
N ALA A 23 -14.73 5.90 4.36
CA ALA A 23 -13.85 6.52 5.33
C ALA A 23 -12.42 6.22 4.87
N VAL A 24 -11.76 7.26 4.33
CA VAL A 24 -10.34 7.24 4.02
C VAL A 24 -9.63 7.02 5.34
N ASN A 25 -9.15 5.80 5.59
CA ASN A 25 -8.35 5.50 6.77
C ASN A 25 -7.15 6.45 6.78
N LYS A 26 -7.02 7.27 7.83
CA LYS A 26 -5.81 8.08 8.07
C LYS A 26 -4.63 7.13 8.20
N ARG A 27 -3.85 6.92 7.13
CA ARG A 27 -2.52 6.32 7.25
C ARG A 27 -1.55 7.47 7.56
N SER A 28 -1.23 7.71 8.83
CA SER A 28 -0.03 8.48 9.20
C SER A 28 0.47 8.14 10.61
N VAL A 29 1.63 7.48 10.70
CA VAL A 29 2.67 7.64 11.74
C VAL A 29 4.01 7.22 11.13
N GLU A 30 4.11 5.98 10.66
CA GLU A 30 5.26 5.35 9.99
C GLU A 30 4.71 4.09 9.30
N GLY A 31 5.20 3.78 8.10
CA GLY A 31 4.74 2.65 7.31
C GLY A 31 5.89 1.84 6.74
N VAL A 32 5.82 0.51 6.84
CA VAL A 32 6.73 -0.40 6.13
C VAL A 32 5.93 -1.31 5.22
N HIS A 33 6.33 -1.38 3.97
CA HIS A 33 5.68 -2.20 2.95
C HIS A 33 6.57 -3.34 2.49
N LEU A 34 6.02 -4.55 2.50
CA LEU A 34 6.62 -5.71 1.83
C LEU A 34 6.08 -5.74 0.40
N ALA A 35 6.92 -5.39 -0.56
CA ALA A 35 6.50 -5.07 -1.90
C ALA A 35 7.08 -6.00 -2.97
N ASN A 36 6.24 -6.31 -3.95
CA ASN A 36 6.67 -6.95 -5.19
C ASN A 36 6.76 -5.88 -6.27
N CYS A 37 7.92 -5.83 -6.92
CA CYS A 37 8.32 -4.77 -7.82
C CYS A 37 8.75 -5.34 -9.16
N ASN A 38 8.59 -4.53 -10.19
CA ASN A 38 9.01 -4.88 -11.54
C ASN A 38 9.79 -3.73 -12.12
N ARG A 39 10.85 -4.05 -12.85
CA ARG A 39 11.50 -3.10 -13.75
C ARG A 39 10.90 -3.25 -15.14
N TYR A 40 10.57 -2.15 -15.79
CA TYR A 40 10.19 -2.17 -17.19
C TYR A 40 11.38 -2.59 -18.07
N SER A 41 11.11 -3.44 -19.05
CA SER A 41 12.10 -3.93 -20.01
C SER A 41 11.39 -4.40 -21.28
N PHE A 42 12.05 -4.24 -22.42
CA PHE A 42 11.52 -4.67 -23.73
C PHE A 42 11.27 -6.18 -23.83
N ALA A 43 11.97 -6.98 -23.02
CA ALA A 43 11.79 -8.43 -22.96
C ALA A 43 10.66 -8.89 -22.03
N GLY A 44 9.96 -7.95 -21.38
CA GLY A 44 8.98 -8.22 -20.33
C GLY A 44 9.43 -7.69 -18.96
N PRO A 45 8.50 -7.57 -17.99
CA PRO A 45 8.80 -7.03 -16.67
C PRO A 45 9.83 -7.92 -15.95
N VAL A 46 10.81 -7.29 -15.32
CA VAL A 46 11.85 -7.98 -14.54
C VAL A 46 11.49 -7.90 -13.06
N GLU A 47 11.07 -9.04 -12.52
CA GLU A 47 10.55 -9.16 -11.16
C GLU A 47 11.64 -9.11 -10.09
N PHE A 48 11.31 -8.47 -8.97
CA PHE A 48 12.05 -8.49 -7.71
C PHE A 48 11.15 -8.10 -6.53
N SER A 49 11.65 -8.25 -5.31
CA SER A 49 10.95 -7.83 -4.10
C SER A 49 11.80 -6.89 -3.25
N GLN A 50 11.12 -5.96 -2.57
CA GLN A 50 11.75 -4.99 -1.68
C GLN A 50 10.94 -4.79 -0.40
N ILE A 51 11.62 -4.31 0.63
CA ILE A 51 10.98 -3.68 1.79
C ILE A 51 11.12 -2.18 1.63
N ILE A 52 10.01 -1.45 1.67
CA ILE A 52 9.96 -0.01 1.44
C ILE A 52 9.48 0.68 2.71
N TYR A 53 10.24 1.66 3.18
CA TYR A 53 9.96 2.45 4.37
C TYR A 53 9.40 3.82 4.01
N TYR A 54 8.36 4.22 4.73
CA TYR A 54 7.76 5.53 4.68
C TYR A 54 7.77 6.13 6.09
N ALA A 55 8.52 7.21 6.28
CA ALA A 55 8.51 7.97 7.55
C ALA A 55 7.14 8.59 7.83
N ASP A 56 6.41 8.90 6.76
CA ASP A 56 4.99 9.19 6.77
C ASP A 56 4.36 8.37 5.65
N ASP A 57 3.36 7.55 5.96
CA ASP A 57 2.71 6.63 5.01
C ASP A 57 1.64 7.32 4.15
N THR A 58 1.33 8.61 4.40
CA THR A 58 0.38 9.36 3.57
C THR A 58 0.72 9.44 2.07
N PRO A 59 1.99 9.38 1.62
CA PRO A 59 2.36 9.36 0.21
C PRO A 59 2.26 7.97 -0.44
N ALA A 60 2.15 6.89 0.35
CA ALA A 60 1.98 5.55 -0.19
C ALA A 60 0.69 5.50 -1.03
N GLY A 61 0.78 5.02 -2.26
CA GLY A 61 -0.37 5.04 -3.18
C GLY A 61 -0.49 6.28 -4.05
N LYS A 62 0.41 7.26 -3.91
CA LYS A 62 0.37 8.53 -4.67
C LYS A 62 1.52 8.70 -5.66
N SER A 63 2.13 7.59 -6.07
CA SER A 63 3.30 7.58 -6.97
C SER A 63 4.53 8.31 -6.45
N ALA A 64 4.62 8.51 -5.13
CA ALA A 64 5.81 9.06 -4.50
C ALA A 64 6.85 7.94 -4.30
N VAL A 65 7.96 8.02 -5.02
CA VAL A 65 9.10 7.12 -4.85
C VAL A 65 9.89 7.52 -3.61
N PRO A 66 10.02 6.65 -2.59
CA PRO A 66 10.85 6.94 -1.43
C PRO A 66 12.32 7.07 -1.82
N SER A 67 13.10 7.84 -1.07
CA SER A 67 14.55 7.88 -1.24
C SER A 67 15.17 6.47 -1.21
N THR A 68 16.28 6.27 -1.92
CA THR A 68 16.94 4.95 -2.00
C THR A 68 17.37 4.41 -0.64
N SER A 69 17.68 5.27 0.34
CA SER A 69 17.98 4.86 1.72
C SER A 69 16.80 4.22 2.45
N ASN A 70 15.57 4.43 1.96
CA ASN A 70 14.33 3.88 2.49
C ASN A 70 13.81 2.70 1.65
N GLN A 71 14.63 2.18 0.73
CA GLN A 71 14.31 1.01 -0.05
C GLN A 71 15.36 -0.07 0.22
N CYS A 72 14.90 -1.26 0.58
CA CYS A 72 15.77 -2.39 0.81
C CYS A 72 15.44 -3.53 -0.15
N ARG A 73 16.40 -3.92 -0.98
CA ARG A 73 16.21 -4.95 -2.00
C ARG A 73 16.37 -6.35 -1.41
N VAL A 74 15.29 -7.13 -1.41
CA VAL A 74 15.23 -8.48 -0.83
C VAL A 74 15.68 -9.54 -1.83
N THR A 75 15.23 -9.44 -3.09
CA THR A 75 15.69 -10.29 -4.19
C THR A 75 16.34 -9.42 -5.27
N LYS A 76 17.30 -9.99 -6.01
CA LYS A 76 17.87 -9.30 -7.17
C LYS A 76 16.85 -9.28 -8.30
N GLU A 77 16.94 -8.27 -9.16
CA GLU A 77 16.17 -8.23 -10.41
C GLU A 77 16.37 -9.51 -11.22
N GLY A 78 15.25 -10.11 -11.65
CA GLY A 78 15.24 -11.34 -12.43
C GLY A 78 15.28 -12.62 -11.59
N GLN A 79 15.30 -12.52 -10.27
CA GLN A 79 15.18 -13.70 -9.38
C GLN A 79 13.73 -14.01 -8.99
N GLY A 80 12.77 -13.25 -9.50
CA GLY A 80 11.36 -13.40 -9.16
C GLY A 80 10.99 -12.72 -7.83
N PHE A 81 9.71 -12.83 -7.51
CA PHE A 81 9.19 -12.34 -6.24
C PHE A 81 9.60 -13.23 -5.05
N LYS A 82 9.81 -12.61 -3.91
CA LYS A 82 9.97 -13.29 -2.64
C LYS A 82 8.63 -13.87 -2.19
N THR A 83 8.62 -15.15 -1.83
CA THR A 83 7.58 -15.71 -0.94
C THR A 83 7.76 -15.11 0.45
N TRP A 84 6.81 -14.27 0.85
CA TRP A 84 6.84 -13.53 2.12
C TRP A 84 6.39 -14.39 3.29
N GLU A 85 5.48 -15.31 3.03
CA GLU A 85 4.78 -16.14 4.00
C GLU A 85 5.66 -17.29 4.50
N GLY A 86 5.46 -17.68 5.76
CA GLY A 86 6.05 -18.90 6.33
C GLY A 86 7.57 -18.83 6.59
N SER A 87 8.22 -17.68 6.34
CA SER A 87 9.64 -17.49 6.63
C SER A 87 9.94 -16.11 7.19
N SER A 88 11.01 -16.01 7.97
CA SER A 88 11.54 -14.71 8.40
C SER A 88 12.33 -14.06 7.28
N VAL A 89 12.02 -12.81 6.95
CA VAL A 89 12.71 -12.05 5.89
C VAL A 89 13.36 -10.84 6.51
N THR A 90 14.69 -10.79 6.50
CA THR A 90 15.46 -9.63 6.97
C THR A 90 16.08 -8.91 5.80
N CYS A 91 15.98 -7.58 5.79
CA CYS A 91 16.61 -6.73 4.81
C CYS A 91 17.31 -5.54 5.50
N ILE A 92 18.53 -5.25 5.09
CA ILE A 92 19.34 -4.13 5.61
C ILE A 92 19.28 -2.97 4.63
N PHE A 93 18.70 -1.86 5.07
CA PHE A 93 18.64 -0.62 4.30
C PHE A 93 20.03 -0.01 4.13
N PRO A 94 20.25 0.81 3.09
CA PRO A 94 21.52 1.54 2.91
C PRO A 94 21.93 2.42 4.10
N SER A 95 20.98 2.79 4.97
CA SER A 95 21.22 3.51 6.23
C SER A 95 21.75 2.63 7.38
N ASN A 96 22.07 1.35 7.13
CA ASN A 96 22.45 0.34 8.13
C ASN A 96 21.38 0.02 9.19
N THR A 97 20.13 0.43 8.96
CA THR A 97 18.98 -0.09 9.72
C THR A 97 18.47 -1.36 9.04
N TYR A 98 17.97 -2.33 9.80
CA TYR A 98 17.31 -3.50 9.24
C TYR A 98 15.82 -3.53 9.56
N PHE A 99 15.07 -4.24 8.73
CA PHE A 99 13.72 -4.68 9.06
C PHE A 99 13.63 -6.18 8.89
N THR A 100 13.06 -6.86 9.88
CA THR A 100 12.76 -8.29 9.85
C THR A 100 11.25 -8.48 9.86
N ALA A 101 10.71 -9.05 8.78
CA ALA A 101 9.31 -9.43 8.66
C ALA A 101 9.12 -10.92 8.97
N ASN A 102 8.00 -11.26 9.62
CA ASN A 102 7.54 -12.63 9.86
C ASN A 102 6.07 -12.71 9.49
N ILE A 103 5.78 -13.16 8.27
CA ILE A 103 4.42 -13.29 7.77
C ILE A 103 3.94 -14.73 7.94
N GLN A 104 2.73 -14.89 8.46
CA GLN A 104 2.09 -16.18 8.72
C GLN A 104 1.97 -16.99 7.42
N SER A 105 2.14 -18.31 7.53
CA SER A 105 1.87 -19.21 6.41
C SER A 105 0.41 -19.06 5.96
N GLY A 106 0.19 -18.98 4.64
CA GLY A 106 -1.13 -18.81 4.05
C GLY A 106 -1.72 -17.40 4.11
N ALA A 107 -0.99 -16.40 4.65
CA ALA A 107 -1.49 -15.03 4.75
C ALA A 107 -1.80 -14.37 3.39
N ALA A 108 -1.27 -14.91 2.29
CA ALA A 108 -1.60 -14.49 0.94
C ALA A 108 -3.11 -14.56 0.65
N GLY A 109 -3.80 -15.53 1.26
CA GLY A 109 -5.25 -15.75 1.12
C GLY A 109 -6.10 -14.93 2.09
N TYR A 110 -5.51 -14.07 2.92
CA TYR A 110 -6.28 -13.25 3.85
C TYR A 110 -6.98 -12.10 3.14
N ASN A 111 -8.06 -11.59 3.74
CA ASN A 111 -8.72 -10.37 3.28
C ASN A 111 -7.84 -9.15 3.57
N PHE A 112 -8.02 -8.08 2.79
CA PHE A 112 -7.38 -6.79 3.04
C PHE A 112 -7.58 -6.33 4.49
N GLY A 113 -6.50 -5.81 5.10
CA GLY A 113 -6.49 -5.31 6.47
C GLY A 113 -6.49 -6.39 7.54
N LYS A 114 -6.54 -7.68 7.17
CA LYS A 114 -6.40 -8.77 8.14
C LYS A 114 -4.95 -8.87 8.62
N TYR A 115 -4.77 -9.04 9.91
CA TYR A 115 -3.46 -9.30 10.52
C TYR A 115 -2.81 -10.52 9.84
N ALA A 116 -1.59 -10.34 9.38
CA ALA A 116 -0.83 -11.30 8.59
C ALA A 116 0.48 -11.71 9.27
N GLY A 117 0.93 -11.00 10.31
CA GLY A 117 2.18 -11.30 10.99
C GLY A 117 2.78 -10.07 11.66
N SER A 118 4.07 -10.14 11.95
CA SER A 118 4.79 -9.09 12.66
C SER A 118 6.04 -8.63 11.91
N GLY A 119 6.50 -7.44 12.26
CA GLY A 119 7.76 -6.87 11.81
C GLY A 119 8.55 -6.31 12.98
N LYS A 120 9.85 -6.13 12.82
CA LYS A 120 10.70 -5.41 13.79
C LYS A 120 11.88 -4.74 13.11
N ASN A 121 12.36 -3.65 13.70
CA ASN A 121 13.67 -3.08 13.42
C ASN A 121 14.45 -2.96 14.75
N ASN A 122 15.55 -2.19 14.75
CA ASN A 122 16.36 -1.94 15.95
C ASN A 122 15.63 -1.19 17.08
N TYR A 123 14.49 -0.56 16.79
CA TYR A 123 13.89 0.45 17.65
C TYR A 123 12.48 0.07 18.12
N ARG A 124 11.71 -0.65 17.30
CA ARG A 124 10.29 -0.94 17.52
C ARG A 124 9.82 -2.21 16.83
N ASN A 125 8.66 -2.68 17.30
CA ASN A 125 7.90 -3.77 16.72
C ASN A 125 6.72 -3.22 15.91
N PHE A 126 6.28 -4.00 14.93
CA PHE A 126 5.23 -3.66 13.99
C PHE A 126 4.22 -4.80 13.87
N ASN A 127 2.95 -4.44 13.68
CA ASN A 127 1.92 -5.36 13.23
C ASN A 127 1.80 -5.26 11.71
N CYS A 128 1.88 -6.40 11.02
CA CYS A 128 1.77 -6.49 9.58
C CYS A 128 0.41 -7.05 9.17
N TYR A 129 -0.17 -6.48 8.11
CA TYR A 129 -1.50 -6.77 7.62
C TYR A 129 -1.46 -7.03 6.12
N ARG A 130 -2.38 -7.86 5.63
CA ARG A 130 -2.55 -8.09 4.21
C ARG A 130 -2.99 -6.81 3.53
N ASP A 131 -2.23 -6.36 2.53
CA ASP A 131 -2.61 -5.21 1.72
C ASP A 131 -3.52 -5.64 0.56
N ASN A 132 -4.06 -4.69 -0.21
CA ASN A 132 -4.89 -4.94 -1.38
C ASN A 132 -4.09 -4.84 -2.69
N ASN A 133 -2.78 -5.09 -2.63
CA ASN A 133 -1.86 -4.91 -3.75
C ASN A 133 -1.78 -3.44 -4.20
N LEU A 134 -1.84 -2.50 -3.24
CA LEU A 134 -1.74 -1.07 -3.48
C LEU A 134 -0.50 -0.76 -4.32
N MET A 135 -0.68 -0.04 -5.44
CA MET A 135 0.44 0.50 -6.20
C MET A 135 1.10 1.59 -5.36
N LEU A 136 2.30 1.34 -4.83
CA LEU A 136 3.02 2.31 -4.01
C LEU A 136 3.55 3.45 -4.88
N PHE A 137 4.24 3.06 -5.96
CA PHE A 137 4.69 3.96 -7.00
C PHE A 137 4.84 3.25 -8.34
N ASP A 138 4.86 4.08 -9.37
CA ASP A 138 5.21 3.78 -10.75
C ASP A 138 5.93 5.02 -11.29
N ASP A 139 7.22 4.89 -11.58
CA ASP A 139 8.10 5.99 -12.00
C ASP A 139 8.51 5.91 -13.48
N GLY A 140 7.94 4.96 -14.23
CA GLY A 140 8.27 4.69 -15.63
C GLY A 140 9.46 3.74 -15.84
N ASP A 141 10.31 3.55 -14.84
CA ASP A 141 11.38 2.54 -14.84
C ASP A 141 10.99 1.33 -13.96
N TYR A 142 10.31 1.60 -12.86
CA TYR A 142 9.91 0.64 -11.85
C TYR A 142 8.47 0.88 -11.39
N TYR A 143 7.76 -0.21 -11.10
CA TYR A 143 6.51 -0.16 -10.37
C TYR A 143 6.49 -1.19 -9.24
N CYS A 144 5.97 -0.79 -8.08
CA CYS A 144 5.97 -1.58 -6.87
C CYS A 144 4.57 -1.66 -6.27
N LYS A 145 4.13 -2.88 -5.95
CA LYS A 145 2.86 -3.14 -5.28
C LYS A 145 3.10 -3.67 -3.87
N SER A 146 2.42 -3.09 -2.90
CA SER A 146 2.43 -3.56 -1.51
C SER A 146 1.67 -4.87 -1.38
N ILE A 147 2.34 -5.93 -0.93
CA ILE A 147 1.68 -7.21 -0.60
C ILE A 147 1.22 -7.19 0.87
N TYR A 148 2.06 -6.64 1.75
CA TYR A 148 1.76 -6.43 3.16
C TYR A 148 2.18 -5.02 3.57
N TYR A 149 1.42 -4.42 4.47
CA TYR A 149 1.81 -3.18 5.13
C TYR A 149 1.94 -3.43 6.63
N CYS A 150 2.95 -2.81 7.24
CA CYS A 150 3.25 -2.92 8.65
C CYS A 150 3.25 -1.51 9.26
N ARG A 151 2.69 -1.42 10.47
CA ARG A 151 2.58 -0.17 11.26
C ARG A 151 2.92 -0.46 12.71
N ASP A 152 3.22 0.58 13.47
CA ASP A 152 3.52 0.49 14.90
C ASP A 152 2.48 -0.38 15.62
N ALA A 153 2.99 -1.28 16.47
CA ALA A 153 2.21 -2.31 17.14
C ALA A 153 1.39 -1.80 18.33
#